data_AF-A0A956YTD8-F1
#
_entry.id   AF-A0A956YTD8-F1
#
_cell.length_a   1.000
_cell.length_b   1.000
_cell.length_c   1.000
_cell.angle_alpha   90.00
_cell.angle_beta   90.00
_cell.angle_gamma   90.00
#
_symmetry.space_group_name_H-M   'P 1'
#
loop_
_entity.id
_entity.type
_entity.pdbx_description
1 polymer ?
#
loop_
_entity_poly.entity_id
_entity_poly.type
_entity_poly.pdbx_seq_one_letter_code
_entity_poly.pdbx_strand_id
1 'polypeptide(L)' 'MMEILRLAWDRFTVMARTFGDMQGKVIATLMYFTVILPFGLLMQLSDHPFKRTARAPHWEQREPDDHQLEAAKRQG' A
#
# COMPACT_ATOMS: atom_id res chain seq x y z
N MET A 1 12.13 -30.28 -35.24
CA MET A 1 12.96 -30.04 -34.03
C MET A 1 12.66 -28.66 -33.42
N MET A 2 12.74 -27.57 -34.18
CA MET A 2 12.38 -26.22 -33.69
C MET A 2 10.94 -26.06 -33.20
N GLU A 3 9.97 -26.68 -33.87
CA GLU A 3 8.55 -26.66 -33.45
C GLU A 3 8.31 -27.30 -32.08
N ILE A 4 8.98 -28.42 -31.80
CA ILE A 4 8.87 -29.14 -30.52
C ILE A 4 9.49 -28.31 -29.40
N LEU A 5 10.65 -27.68 -29.66
CA LEU A 5 11.29 -26.77 -28.71
C LEU A 5 10.43 -25.55 -28.43
N ARG A 6 9.78 -24.98 -29.45
CA ARG A 6 8.89 -23.82 -29.32
C ARG A 6 7.64 -24.16 -28.50
N LEU A 7 7.04 -25.32 -28.75
CA LEU A 7 5.91 -25.81 -27.98
C LEU A 7 6.28 -26.08 -26.51
N ALA A 8 7.45 -26.68 -26.27
CA ALA A 8 7.96 -26.90 -24.92
C ALA A 8 8.23 -25.58 -24.19
N TRP A 9 8.79 -24.59 -24.88
CA TRP A 9 9.04 -23.25 -24.33
C TRP A 9 7.75 -22.51 -23.97
N ASP A 10 6.74 -22.54 -24.83
CA ASP A 10 5.44 -21.93 -24.55
C ASP A 10 4.78 -22.55 -23.32
N ARG A 11 4.79 -23.89 -23.21
CA ARG A 11 4.24 -24.60 -22.04
C ARG A 11 5.03 -24.31 -20.77
N PHE A 12 6.35 -24.26 -20.86
CA PHE A 12 7.22 -23.90 -19.74
C PHE A 12 6.95 -22.47 -19.26
N THR A 13 6.75 -21.53 -20.18
CA THR A 13 6.47 -20.12 -19.86
C THR A 13 5.16 -19.97 -19.10
N VAL A 14 4.12 -20.72 -19.49
CA VAL A 14 2.83 -20.74 -18.77
C VAL A 14 3.02 -21.22 -17.33
N MET A 15 3.77 -22.31 -17.12
CA MET A 15 4.07 -22.80 -15.78
C MET A 15 4.89 -21.79 -14.98
N ALA A 16 5.94 -21.23 -15.57
CA ALA A 16 6.82 -20.25 -14.93
C ALA A 16 6.04 -19.01 -14.46
N ARG A 17 5.04 -18.56 -15.22
CA ARG A 17 4.18 -17.43 -14.82
C ARG A 17 3.36 -17.74 -13.57
N THR A 18 2.76 -18.93 -13.50
CA THR A 18 1.98 -19.35 -12.33
C THR A 18 2.86 -19.49 -11.08
N PHE A 19 4.05 -20.09 -11.23
CA PHE A 19 5.01 -20.20 -10.13
C PHE A 19 5.55 -18.84 -9.70
N GLY A 20 5.81 -17.94 -10.65
CA GLY A 20 6.26 -16.58 -10.38
C GLY A 20 5.26 -15.77 -9.55
N ASP A 21 3.97 -15.85 -9.90
CA ASP A 21 2.91 -15.18 -9.12
C ASP A 21 2.80 -15.74 -7.69
N MET A 22 2.89 -17.06 -7.53
CA MET A 22 2.85 -17.70 -6.21
C MET A 22 4.07 -17.31 -5.37
N GLN A 23 5.27 -17.39 -5.94
CA GLN A 23 6.51 -17.00 -5.27
C GLN A 23 6.49 -15.50 -4.92
N GLY A 24 6.03 -14.64 -5.83
CA GLY A 24 5.88 -13.22 -5.61
C GLY A 24 4.96 -12.91 -4.43
N LYS A 25 3.79 -13.56 -4.35
CA LYS A 25 2.87 -13.42 -3.22
C LYS A 25 3.48 -13.91 -1.92
N VAL A 26 4.18 -15.05 -1.93
CA VAL A 26 4.85 -15.59 -0.73
C VAL A 26 5.93 -14.63 -0.25
N ILE A 27 6.80 -14.14 -1.13
CA ILE A 27 7.86 -13.19 -0.80
C ILE A 27 7.26 -11.88 -0.28
N ALA A 28 6.24 -11.33 -0.95
CA ALA A 28 5.56 -10.11 -0.52
C ALA A 28 4.91 -10.27 0.86
N THR A 29 4.26 -11.42 1.11
CA THR A 29 3.66 -11.73 2.41
C THR A 29 4.73 -11.81 3.49
N LEU A 30 5.81 -12.54 3.25
CA LEU A 30 6.92 -12.64 4.19
C LEU A 30 7.52 -11.26 4.48
N MET A 31 7.82 -10.47 3.45
CA MET A 31 8.36 -9.11 3.60
C MET A 31 7.43 -8.19 4.39
N TYR A 32 6.11 -8.30 4.17
CA TYR A 32 5.13 -7.54 4.91
C TYR A 32 5.19 -7.86 6.40
N PHE A 33 5.18 -9.15 6.77
CA PHE A 33 5.13 -9.56 8.18
C PHE A 33 6.49 -9.49 8.89
N THR A 34 7.61 -9.60 8.19
CA THR A 34 8.95 -9.60 8.81
C THR A 34 9.66 -8.25 8.79
N VAL A 35 9.33 -7.38 7.83
CA VAL A 35 10.00 -6.07 7.68
C VAL A 35 9.01 -4.93 7.91
N ILE A 36 7.96 -4.85 7.09
CA ILE A 36 7.06 -3.68 7.09
C ILE A 36 6.26 -3.60 8.39
N LEU A 37 5.60 -4.68 8.79
CA LEU A 37 4.76 -4.74 9.98
C LEU A 37 5.55 -4.40 11.26
N PRO A 38 6.67 -5.08 11.59
CA PRO A 38 7.42 -4.74 12.79
C PRO A 38 7.98 -3.33 12.74
N PHE A 39 8.42 -2.83 11.58
CA PHE A 39 8.87 -1.45 11.45
C PHE A 39 7.74 -0.45 11.73
N GLY A 40 6.55 -0.66 11.15
CA GLY A 40 5.38 0.18 11.40
C GLY A 40 4.94 0.15 12.87
N LEU A 41 4.95 -1.03 13.49
CA LEU A 41 4.67 -1.19 14.92
C LEU A 41 5.71 -0.48 15.78
N LEU A 42 7.00 -0.60 15.46
CA LEU A 42 8.06 0.12 16.16
C LEU A 42 7.90 1.64 16.02
N MET A 43 7.55 2.15 14.84
CA MET A 43 7.27 3.58 14.65
C MET A 43 6.02 4.05 15.43
N GLN A 44 5.01 3.20 15.56
CA GLN A 44 3.79 3.53 16.30
C GLN A 44 3.99 3.47 17.82
N LEU A 45 4.75 2.48 18.31
CA LEU A 45 5.02 2.25 19.72
C LEU A 45 6.14 3.14 20.24
N SER A 46 7.11 3.53 19.41
CA SER A 46 8.08 4.54 19.79
C SER A 46 7.33 5.85 20.01
N ASP A 47 7.53 6.46 21.19
CA ASP A 47 7.06 7.80 21.52
C ASP A 47 7.83 8.81 20.68
N HIS A 48 7.53 8.82 19.38
CA HIS A 48 8.15 9.71 18.42
C HIS A 48 7.56 11.12 18.61
N PRO A 49 8.38 12.18 18.55
CA PRO A 49 7.94 13.59 18.59
C PRO A 49 6.93 14.01 17.49
N PHE A 50 6.55 13.10 16.58
CA PHE A 50 5.51 13.30 15.58
C PHE A 50 4.10 12.92 16.05
N LYS A 51 3.94 12.42 17.28
CA LYS A 51 2.66 12.49 17.98
C LYS A 51 2.36 13.98 18.19
N ARG A 52 1.74 14.62 17.19
CA ARG A 52 0.93 15.83 17.37
C ARG A 52 0.20 15.62 18.69
N THR A 53 0.57 16.41 19.69
CA THR A 53 0.19 16.30 21.10
C THR A 53 -1.14 15.59 21.23
N ALA A 54 -1.20 14.51 22.00
CA ALA A 54 -2.34 13.65 22.26
C ALA A 54 -3.62 14.43 22.63
N ARG A 55 -4.19 15.11 21.65
CA ARG A 55 -5.47 15.80 21.76
C ARG A 55 -6.46 14.69 21.51
N ALA A 56 -7.32 14.44 22.50
CA ALA A 56 -8.40 13.49 22.37
C ALA A 56 -9.10 13.72 21.00
N PRO A 57 -9.58 12.66 20.33
CA PRO A 57 -10.36 12.82 19.12
C PRO A 57 -11.47 13.82 19.41
N HIS A 58 -11.38 14.99 18.80
CA HIS A 58 -12.30 16.09 18.97
C HIS A 58 -12.65 16.59 17.59
N TRP A 59 -13.88 17.06 17.45
CA TRP A 59 -14.27 17.77 16.25
C TRP A 59 -13.43 19.04 16.17
N GLU A 60 -12.58 19.12 15.15
CA GLU A 60 -11.83 20.34 14.88
C GLU A 60 -12.81 21.36 14.31
N GLN A 61 -12.99 22.46 15.04
CA GLN A 61 -13.93 23.50 14.64
C GLN A 61 -13.33 24.21 13.42
N ARG A 62 -13.89 23.94 12.24
CA ARG A 62 -13.54 24.64 11.00
C ARG A 62 -14.33 25.93 10.96
N GLU A 63 -13.66 27.06 10.82
CA GLU A 63 -14.38 28.31 10.55
C GLU A 63 -15.20 28.14 9.26
N PRO A 64 -16.46 28.63 9.22
CA PRO A 64 -17.24 28.63 7.99
C PRO A 64 -16.46 29.38 6.92
N ASP A 65 -16.19 28.71 5.79
CA ASP A 65 -15.79 29.43 4.58
C ASP A 65 -16.91 30.41 4.24
N ASP A 66 -16.50 31.60 3.80
CA ASP A 66 -17.38 32.71 3.40
C ASP A 66 -18.65 32.18 2.72
N HIS A 67 -19.83 32.59 3.23
CA HIS A 67 -21.15 32.13 2.76
C HIS A 67 -21.48 32.54 1.31
N GLN A 68 -20.48 33.05 0.59
CA GLN A 68 -20.55 33.45 -0.79
C GLN A 68 -20.38 32.26 -1.72
N LEU A 69 -21.22 32.24 -2.76
CA LEU A 69 -21.22 31.25 -3.82
C LEU A 69 -19.83 31.05 -4.46
N GLU A 70 -19.01 32.11 -4.49
CA GLU A 70 -17.66 32.07 -5.06
C GLU A 70 -16.66 31.26 -4.22
N ALA A 71 -16.83 31.20 -2.89
CA ALA A 71 -16.01 30.35 -2.03
C ALA A 71 -16.38 28.86 -2.21
N ALA A 72 -17.67 28.56 -2.35
CA ALA A 72 -18.17 27.19 -2.57
C ALA A 72 -17.62 26.56 -3.86
N LYS A 73 -17.36 27.35 -4.91
CA LYS A 73 -16.76 26.88 -6.17
C LYS A 73 -15.33 26.34 -6.04
N ARG A 74 -14.62 26.67 -4.96
CA ARG A 74 -13.22 26.26 -4.72
C ARG A 74 -13.10 24.98 -3.88
N GLN A 75 -14.22 24.40 -3.43
CA GLN A 75 -14.26 23.20 -2.58
C GLN A 75 -14.40 21.89 -3.36
N GLY A 76 -14.35 21.94 -4.70
CA GLY A 76 -14.41 20.78 -5.60
C GLY A 76 -13.07 20.15 -5.90
#